data_AF-Q0GE04-F1
#
_entry.id   AF-Q0GE04-F1
#
_cell.length_a   1.000
_cell.length_b   1.000
_cell.length_c   1.000
_cell.angle_alpha   90.00
_cell.angle_beta   90.00
_cell.angle_gamma   90.00
#
_symmetry.space_group_name_H-M   'P 1'
#
loop_
_entity.id
_entity.type
_entity.pdbx_description
1 polymer ?
#
loop_
_entity_poly.entity_id
_entity_poly.type
_entity_poly.pdbx_seq_one_letter_code
_entity_poly.pdbx_strand_id
1 'polypeptide(L)'
;FTQQYQLAVCHFNPTPCKDPPDKLFTVHGLWPSNSTGNDPMYCKNTTLNSTKIANLTAQLEIIWPNVLDRTDHITFWNKQWNKHGSCGRPAIQNDMHYLQTVIKMYITRKQ
;
A
#
# COMPACT_ATOMS: atom_id res chain seq x y z
N PHE A 1 -10.34 1.29 -0.32
CA PHE A 1 -9.40 0.15 -0.47
C PHE A 1 -9.40 -0.24 -1.93
N THR A 2 -8.27 -0.06 -2.58
CA THR A 2 -8.15 -0.18 -4.03
C THR A 2 -7.13 -1.26 -4.35
N GLN A 3 -7.44 -2.09 -5.34
CA GLN A 3 -6.54 -3.09 -5.88
C GLN A 3 -6.15 -2.71 -7.31
N GLN A 4 -5.00 -3.19 -7.76
CA GLN A 4 -4.49 -3.01 -9.11
C GLN A 4 -4.17 -4.36 -9.74
N TYR A 5 -4.48 -4.50 -11.03
CA TYR A 5 -4.09 -5.68 -11.80
C TYR A 5 -2.68 -5.46 -12.36
N GLN A 6 -1.70 -6.24 -11.92
CA GLN A 6 -0.28 -5.94 -12.19
C GLN A 6 0.03 -5.87 -13.69
N LEU A 7 -0.53 -6.79 -14.49
CA LEU A 7 -0.29 -6.82 -15.93
C LEU A 7 -0.77 -5.53 -16.62
N ALA A 8 -1.94 -5.00 -16.24
CA ALA A 8 -2.44 -3.74 -16.80
C ALA A 8 -1.58 -2.56 -16.34
N VAL A 9 -1.16 -2.52 -15.07
CA VAL A 9 -0.24 -1.48 -14.57
C VAL A 9 1.04 -1.47 -15.40
N CYS A 10 1.70 -2.62 -15.57
CA CYS A 10 2.96 -2.68 -16.31
C CYS A 10 2.82 -2.40 -17.81
N HIS A 11 1.66 -2.69 -18.40
CA HIS A 11 1.43 -2.47 -19.82
C HIS A 11 1.14 -0.99 -20.14
N PHE A 12 0.41 -0.29 -19.26
CA PHE A 12 -0.06 1.07 -19.53
C PHE A 12 0.70 2.16 -18.77
N ASN A 13 1.60 1.83 -17.84
CA ASN A 13 2.41 2.82 -17.15
C ASN A 13 3.58 3.30 -18.03
N PRO A 14 3.86 4.63 -18.09
CA PRO A 14 5.03 5.15 -18.79
C PRO A 14 6.37 4.64 -18.24
N THR A 15 6.42 4.31 -16.94
CA THR A 15 7.57 3.66 -16.31
C THR A 15 7.45 2.14 -16.48
N PRO A 16 8.40 1.50 -17.19
CA PRO A 16 8.40 0.05 -17.33
C PRO A 16 8.57 -0.63 -15.96
N CYS A 17 7.87 -1.74 -15.76
CA CYS A 17 8.12 -2.61 -14.62
C CYS A 17 9.48 -3.29 -14.75
N LYS A 18 10.26 -3.28 -13.66
CA LYS A 18 11.56 -3.97 -13.61
C LYS A 18 11.44 -5.49 -13.49
N ASP A 19 10.35 -5.95 -12.91
CA ASP A 19 10.04 -7.36 -12.71
C ASP A 19 8.82 -7.78 -13.56
N PRO A 20 8.75 -9.05 -13.99
CA PRO A 20 7.56 -9.57 -14.67
C PRO A 20 6.30 -9.43 -13.79
N PRO A 21 5.18 -8.89 -14.33
CA PRO A 21 3.94 -8.79 -13.57
C PRO A 21 3.23 -10.15 -13.45
N ASP A 22 2.62 -10.38 -12.30
CA ASP A 22 1.73 -11.51 -12.10
C ASP A 22 0.33 -11.24 -12.66
N LYS A 23 -0.39 -12.28 -13.08
CA LYS A 23 -1.80 -12.19 -13.53
C LYS A 23 -2.76 -12.17 -12.35
N LEU A 24 -2.61 -11.22 -11.44
CA LEU A 24 -3.41 -11.11 -10.23
C LEU A 24 -3.62 -9.65 -9.79
N PHE A 25 -4.66 -9.44 -9.00
CA PHE A 25 -4.88 -8.18 -8.30
C PHE A 25 -4.06 -8.15 -7.01
N THR A 26 -3.25 -7.11 -6.83
CA THR A 26 -2.60 -6.76 -5.56
C THR A 26 -3.17 -5.47 -5.03
N VAL A 27 -2.87 -5.16 -3.77
CA VAL A 27 -3.23 -3.87 -3.18
C VAL A 27 -2.57 -2.75 -3.99
N HIS A 28 -3.33 -1.71 -4.30
CA HIS A 28 -2.80 -0.42 -4.74
C HIS A 28 -2.69 0.52 -3.54
N GLY A 29 -3.76 0.60 -2.74
CA GLY A 29 -3.72 1.32 -1.46
C GLY A 29 -4.99 1.30 -0.62
N LEU A 30 -4.83 1.72 0.63
CA LEU A 30 -5.91 1.98 1.59
C LEU A 30 -5.93 3.46 1.92
N TRP A 31 -6.86 4.19 1.32
CA TRP A 31 -6.90 5.64 1.43
C TRP A 31 -8.15 6.07 2.20
N PRO A 32 -7.99 6.72 3.36
CA PRO A 32 -9.05 7.51 3.95
C PRO A 32 -9.49 8.57 2.95
N SER A 33 -10.80 8.67 2.71
CA SER A 33 -11.37 9.51 1.66
C SER A 33 -12.52 10.33 2.21
N ASN A 34 -12.72 11.52 1.65
CA ASN A 34 -13.89 12.34 1.94
C ASN A 34 -14.97 12.06 0.89
N SER A 35 -16.22 11.94 1.32
CA SER A 35 -17.35 11.77 0.40
C SER A 35 -17.63 13.01 -0.44
N THR A 36 -17.13 14.16 0.00
CA THR A 36 -17.28 15.46 -0.66
C THR A 36 -15.94 16.20 -0.64
N GLY A 37 -15.51 16.69 -1.80
CA GLY A 37 -14.24 17.41 -1.93
C GLY A 37 -13.02 16.48 -2.03
N ASN A 38 -11.86 17.02 -1.68
CA ASN A 38 -10.58 16.30 -1.82
C ASN A 38 -10.33 15.35 -0.65
N ASP A 39 -9.68 14.22 -0.97
CA ASP A 39 -9.22 13.27 0.02
C ASP A 39 -8.12 13.85 0.91
N PRO A 40 -8.13 13.54 2.22
CA PRO A 40 -7.10 14.00 3.13
C PRO A 40 -5.75 13.33 2.79
N MET A 41 -4.69 14.12 2.81
CA MET A 41 -3.32 13.66 2.56
C MET A 41 -2.35 14.31 3.54
N TYR A 42 -1.27 13.61 3.89
CA TYR A 42 -0.17 14.13 4.71
C TYR A 42 -0.61 14.70 6.08
N CYS A 43 -1.61 14.09 6.72
CA CYS A 43 -2.23 14.61 7.94
C CYS A 43 -1.31 14.62 9.17
N LYS A 44 -0.19 13.90 9.13
CA LYS A 44 0.85 13.95 10.14
C LYS A 44 2.22 13.76 9.50
N ASN A 45 3.22 14.52 9.95
CA ASN A 45 4.60 14.24 9.60
C ASN A 45 5.06 12.97 10.32
N THR A 46 5.12 11.85 9.60
CA THR A 46 5.44 10.52 10.14
C THR A 46 6.24 9.71 9.13
N THR A 47 7.17 8.92 9.63
CA THR A 47 7.92 7.94 8.83
C THR A 47 7.54 6.55 9.31
N LEU A 48 7.38 5.63 8.37
CA LEU A 48 7.19 4.22 8.65
C LEU A 48 8.44 3.68 9.37
N ASN A 49 8.24 2.98 10.47
CA ASN A 49 9.32 2.36 11.21
C ASN A 49 9.65 1.00 10.57
N SER A 50 10.66 0.98 9.69
CA SER A 50 11.03 -0.21 8.91
C SER A 50 11.45 -1.40 9.77
N THR A 51 12.05 -1.17 10.94
CA THR A 51 12.47 -2.26 11.83
C THR A 51 11.29 -2.96 12.49
N LYS A 52 10.16 -2.27 12.70
CA LYS A 52 8.94 -2.85 13.27
C LYS A 52 8.18 -3.73 12.30
N ILE A 53 8.32 -3.49 11.00
CA ILE A 53 7.54 -4.20 9.97
C ILE A 53 8.24 -5.46 9.43
N ALA A 54 9.42 -5.80 9.94
CA ALA A 54 10.20 -6.96 9.47
C ALA A 54 9.39 -8.25 9.40
N ASN A 55 8.51 -8.49 10.39
CA ASN A 55 7.65 -9.67 10.45
C ASN A 55 6.49 -9.65 9.43
N LEU A 56 6.20 -8.51 8.80
CA LEU A 56 5.15 -8.34 7.81
C LEU A 56 5.69 -8.24 6.38
N THR A 57 6.99 -7.97 6.21
CA THR A 57 7.63 -7.71 4.91
C THR A 57 7.29 -8.77 3.87
N ALA A 58 7.54 -10.05 4.17
CA ALA A 58 7.28 -11.14 3.22
C ALA A 58 5.81 -11.23 2.79
N GLN A 59 4.86 -10.94 3.69
CA GLN A 59 3.43 -10.91 3.34
C GLN A 59 3.10 -9.69 2.49
N LEU A 60 3.65 -8.53 2.81
CA LEU A 60 3.43 -7.29 2.06
C LEU A 60 4.06 -7.34 0.66
N GLU A 61 5.19 -8.01 0.47
CA GLU A 61 5.79 -8.22 -0.85
C GLU A 61 4.87 -8.99 -1.79
N ILE A 62 4.09 -9.93 -1.25
CA ILE A 62 3.10 -10.72 -2.01
C ILE A 62 1.81 -9.93 -2.22
N ILE A 63 1.30 -9.29 -1.16
CA ILE A 63 -0.04 -8.69 -1.12
C ILE A 63 -0.05 -7.27 -1.70
N TRP A 64 1.00 -6.49 -1.43
CA TRP A 64 1.13 -5.08 -1.77
C TRP A 64 2.53 -4.73 -2.32
N PRO A 65 2.99 -5.39 -3.40
CA PRO A 65 4.27 -5.08 -4.02
C PRO A 65 4.28 -3.66 -4.60
N ASN A 66 5.48 -3.07 -4.63
CA ASN A 66 5.79 -2.02 -5.58
C ASN A 66 5.93 -2.69 -6.94
N VAL A 67 4.86 -2.68 -7.73
CA VAL A 67 4.79 -3.39 -9.02
C VAL A 67 5.78 -2.84 -10.05
N LEU A 68 6.15 -1.56 -9.95
CA LEU A 68 7.10 -0.93 -10.88
C LEU A 68 8.55 -1.29 -10.55
N ASP A 69 8.86 -1.50 -9.27
CA ASP A 69 10.22 -1.82 -8.79
C ASP A 69 10.17 -2.63 -7.49
N ARG A 70 10.33 -3.95 -7.57
CA ARG A 70 10.31 -4.83 -6.39
C ARG A 70 11.56 -4.72 -5.53
N THR A 71 12.57 -3.94 -5.94
CA THR A 71 13.73 -3.66 -5.07
C THR A 71 13.44 -2.55 -4.05
N ASP A 72 12.36 -1.78 -4.23
CA ASP A 72 12.06 -0.58 -3.42
C ASP A 72 10.68 -0.63 -2.73
N HIS A 73 10.40 -1.73 -2.03
CA HIS A 73 9.15 -1.91 -1.29
C HIS A 73 9.00 -0.97 -0.08
N ILE A 74 10.06 -0.83 0.72
CA ILE A 74 10.00 -0.07 1.98
C ILE A 74 9.72 1.41 1.72
N THR A 75 10.39 2.02 0.75
CA THR A 75 10.15 3.42 0.38
C THR A 75 8.73 3.60 -0.15
N PHE A 76 8.25 2.66 -0.96
CA PHE A 76 6.88 2.66 -1.45
C PHE A 76 5.86 2.63 -0.30
N TRP A 77 5.97 1.68 0.64
CA TRP A 77 5.04 1.61 1.79
C TRP A 77 5.16 2.82 2.71
N ASN A 78 6.37 3.36 2.90
CA ASN A 78 6.57 4.59 3.66
C ASN A 78 5.81 5.77 3.04
N LYS A 79 5.87 5.92 1.70
CA LYS A 79 5.09 6.95 0.98
C LYS A 79 3.58 6.73 1.15
N GLN A 80 3.10 5.49 1.08
CA GLN A 80 1.68 5.16 1.28
C GLN A 80 1.22 5.46 2.72
N TRP A 81 2.02 5.12 3.72
CA TRP A 81 1.75 5.44 5.12
C TRP A 81 1.73 6.96 5.36
N ASN A 82 2.80 7.66 4.97
CA ASN A 82 2.95 9.09 5.19
C ASN A 82 1.84 9.90 4.50
N LYS A 83 1.56 9.59 3.22
CA LYS A 83 0.56 10.31 2.44
C LYS A 83 -0.87 9.99 2.84
N HIS A 84 -1.21 8.71 3.05
CA HIS A 84 -2.60 8.29 3.22
C HIS A 84 -2.89 7.72 4.60
N GLY A 85 -2.09 6.76 5.07
CA GLY A 85 -2.33 6.10 6.35
C GLY A 85 -2.31 7.06 7.56
N SER A 86 -1.51 8.13 7.49
CA SER A 86 -1.42 9.18 8.51
C SER A 86 -2.76 9.89 8.76
N CYS A 87 -3.68 9.85 7.81
CA CYS A 87 -5.01 10.45 7.87
C CYS A 87 -6.09 9.53 8.46
N GLY A 88 -5.78 8.27 8.76
CA GLY A 88 -6.77 7.28 9.19
C GLY A 88 -7.15 7.33 10.68
N ARG A 89 -6.59 8.27 11.46
CA ARG A 89 -6.84 8.36 12.91
C ARG A 89 -8.30 8.77 13.21
N PRO A 90 -8.90 8.27 14.32
CA PRO A 90 -8.33 7.33 15.29
C PRO A 90 -8.43 5.85 14.89
N ALA A 91 -9.14 5.52 13.80
CA ALA A 91 -9.36 4.13 13.36
C ALA A 91 -8.05 3.41 13.01
N ILE A 92 -7.12 4.10 12.34
CA ILE A 92 -5.75 3.66 12.10
C ILE A 92 -4.83 4.39 13.07
N GLN A 93 -4.22 3.64 13.99
CA GLN A 93 -3.52 4.21 15.15
C GLN A 93 -2.06 4.57 14.85
N ASN A 94 -1.39 3.70 14.10
CA ASN A 94 0.03 3.77 13.75
C ASN A 94 0.29 3.00 12.43
N ASP A 95 1.54 3.05 11.98
CA ASP A 95 2.05 2.39 10.77
C ASP A 95 1.85 0.88 10.77
N MET A 96 2.15 0.20 11.89
CA MET A 96 1.91 -1.24 12.03
C MET A 96 0.44 -1.59 11.86
N HIS A 97 -0.46 -0.87 12.53
CA HIS A 97 -1.90 -1.10 12.43
C HIS A 97 -2.42 -0.84 11.00
N TYR A 98 -1.88 0.16 10.30
CA TYR A 98 -2.22 0.42 8.90
C TYR A 98 -1.86 -0.76 7.99
N LEU A 99 -0.62 -1.25 8.07
CA LEU A 99 -0.16 -2.35 7.22
C LEU A 99 -0.89 -3.66 7.54
N GLN A 100 -1.11 -3.96 8.83
CA GLN A 100 -1.90 -5.12 9.25
C GLN A 100 -3.35 -5.04 8.76
N THR A 101 -3.95 -3.84 8.79
CA THR A 101 -5.31 -3.63 8.26
C THR A 101 -5.37 -3.92 6.77
N VAL A 102 -4.37 -3.45 6.01
CA VAL A 102 -4.27 -3.73 4.58
C VAL A 102 -4.18 -5.23 4.30
N ILE A 103 -3.30 -5.94 5.01
CA ILE A 103 -3.16 -7.41 4.90
C ILE A 103 -4.50 -8.08 5.21
N LYS A 104 -5.12 -7.72 6.34
CA LYS A 104 -6.40 -8.30 6.77
C LYS A 104 -7.50 -8.08 5.74
N MET A 105 -7.63 -6.86 5.20
CA MET A 105 -8.64 -6.54 4.18
C MET A 105 -8.43 -7.34 2.90
N TYR A 106 -7.18 -7.49 2.44
CA TYR A 106 -6.88 -8.27 1.24
C TYR A 106 -7.19 -9.76 1.42
N ILE A 107 -6.79 -10.35 2.54
CA ILE A 107 -7.02 -11.78 2.82
C ILE A 107 -8.51 -12.07 2.98
N THR A 108 -9.25 -11.22 3.71
CA THR A 108 -10.68 -11.45 4.00
C THR A 108 -11.55 -11.31 2.74
N ARG A 109 -11.15 -10.46 1.78
CA ARG A 109 -11.88 -10.23 0.52
C ARG A 109 -11.57 -11.23 -0.59
N LYS A 110 -10.64 -12.18 -0.36
CA LYS A 110 -10.34 -13.27 -1.28
C LYS A 110 -11.19 -14.53 -1.06
N GLN A 111 -12.04 -14.55 -0.03
CA GLN A 111 -13.15 -15.49 0.12
C GLN A 111 -14.38 -14.94 -0.58
#